data_AF-A0A5F9DEP9-F1
#
_entry.id   AF-A0A5F9DEP9-F1
#
_cell.length_a   1.000
_cell.length_b   1.000
_cell.length_c   1.000
_cell.angle_alpha   90.00
_cell.angle_beta   90.00
_cell.angle_gamma   90.00
#
_symmetry.space_group_name_H-M   'P 1'
#
loop_
_entity.id
_entity.type
_entity.pdbx_description
1 polymer ?
#
loop_
_entity_poly.entity_id
_entity_poly.type
_entity_poly.pdbx_seq_one_letter_code
_entity_poly.pdbx_strand_id
1 'polypeptide(L)'
;MGLLAEFGNPDRYQHSQGVGRLPQPILLWNRKASHTLRKGSEDKTPKKRFSEVQEERREQAQRTVLIHCPHKVSEKKFLKYLSQHGAINNHFFYESLGLFAVVEFARKESVGSLQSGTLMPHEAAIPFRSRFLSLKLKNAGGQPSEPPSVRASQQLPPSSQRLLERLCRAESVGDQLDTLLQELQLTEENVRLRYLTCSLIEDVAAAYFPDCTVRPFGSSVNTFGKLGCDLDMFLDLDEIGKRSTPKTVGNFLLEFQVKNVPSERIATQKILSVIGECLDHFGPGCVGVQKILNARCPLVRFSHQASGFQCDLTANNRIALKSSELLYLYGALDSRVRALVFSVRCWARAHSLTSSIPGAWITNFSLTMMVIFFLQRRSPPILPTLESLKALASAEDKCVIEGNNCTFVRDLNKIQPSRNTEPLELLLKEFFEYFGNFAFNKNSINIRQGREQNKPDSSPLHIQNPFETSLNISRNVSQSQLQKFVDLARESAWLLQQDGEGGPAPAPRQPWGLAALLLPSVRDSRSLSKKQNRRPASERVKSLLESIKEHNPDSPTATDGKRTMSTHA
;
A
#
# COMPACT_ATOMS: atom_id res chain seq x y z
N MET A 1 -61.10 -14.01 25.91
CA MET A 1 -60.69 -15.31 25.36
C MET A 1 -59.21 -15.46 25.71
N GLY A 2 -58.73 -16.35 26.59
CA GLY A 2 -59.33 -17.56 27.18
C GLY A 2 -59.20 -18.74 26.21
N LEU A 3 -58.62 -19.89 26.55
CA LEU A 3 -58.12 -20.44 27.84
C LEU A 3 -56.55 -20.33 27.92
N LEU A 4 -55.76 -20.63 28.99
CA LEU A 4 -55.76 -21.66 30.06
C LEU A 4 -55.59 -23.10 29.49
N ALA A 5 -54.90 -24.09 30.10
CA ALA A 5 -54.16 -24.28 31.36
C ALA A 5 -53.30 -25.60 31.26
N GLU A 6 -52.26 -25.97 32.05
CA GLU A 6 -51.40 -25.29 33.06
C GLU A 6 -50.10 -26.12 33.42
N PHE A 7 -49.47 -25.79 34.57
CA PHE A 7 -48.25 -26.29 35.28
C PHE A 7 -47.78 -27.77 35.24
N GLY A 8 -46.47 -27.99 35.49
CA GLY A 8 -45.87 -29.26 35.94
C GLY A 8 -44.35 -29.24 36.21
N ASN A 9 -43.91 -29.44 37.47
CA ASN A 9 -42.53 -29.53 38.00
C ASN A 9 -42.59 -30.46 39.26
N PRO A 10 -41.52 -31.04 39.88
CA PRO A 10 -40.08 -31.00 39.57
C PRO A 10 -39.30 -32.35 39.73
N ASP A 11 -37.98 -32.27 39.49
CA ASP A 11 -36.85 -32.93 40.19
C ASP A 11 -36.56 -34.47 40.15
N ARG A 12 -35.26 -34.79 40.12
CA ARG A 12 -34.52 -36.04 40.47
C ARG A 12 -34.84 -37.39 39.80
N TYR A 13 -33.81 -37.95 39.16
CA TYR A 13 -33.15 -39.18 39.63
C TYR A 13 -31.69 -39.24 39.11
N GLN A 14 -30.78 -39.85 39.87
CA GLN A 14 -29.40 -40.15 39.42
C GLN A 14 -29.30 -41.64 39.05
N HIS A 15 -28.60 -41.97 37.95
CA HIS A 15 -27.42 -42.85 38.03
C HIS A 15 -26.57 -42.82 36.74
N SER A 16 -25.54 -43.66 36.71
CA SER A 16 -24.26 -43.50 36.00
C SER A 16 -24.09 -44.36 34.73
N GLN A 17 -23.07 -43.99 33.93
CA GLN A 17 -22.51 -44.69 32.76
C GLN A 17 -23.35 -44.54 31.46
N GLY A 18 -22.78 -44.32 30.26
CA GLY A 18 -21.39 -43.96 29.90
C GLY A 18 -20.88 -44.70 28.66
N VAL A 19 -20.64 -44.00 27.54
CA VAL A 19 -19.86 -44.51 26.38
C VAL A 19 -19.43 -43.36 25.44
N GLY A 20 -18.27 -43.53 24.79
CA GLY A 20 -17.85 -42.97 23.48
C GLY A 20 -18.26 -41.55 23.05
N ARG A 21 -17.34 -40.58 23.17
CA ARG A 21 -17.34 -39.39 22.29
C ARG A 21 -16.62 -39.72 20.97
N LEU A 22 -17.30 -39.54 19.85
CA LEU A 22 -16.70 -39.60 18.51
C LEU A 22 -15.85 -38.34 18.24
N PRO A 23 -14.66 -38.45 17.61
CA PRO A 23 -13.84 -37.30 17.25
C PRO A 23 -14.39 -36.59 15.99
N GLN A 24 -14.34 -35.26 15.97
CA GLN A 24 -14.66 -34.48 14.77
C GLN A 24 -13.54 -34.57 13.72
N PRO A 25 -13.86 -34.57 12.41
CA PRO A 25 -12.88 -34.84 11.36
C PRO A 25 -11.90 -33.69 11.13
N ILE A 26 -10.61 -34.04 11.05
CA ILE A 26 -9.52 -33.11 10.72
C ILE A 26 -9.52 -32.83 9.21
N LEU A 27 -9.79 -31.58 8.80
CA LEU A 27 -9.78 -31.16 7.40
C LEU A 27 -8.34 -31.02 6.85
N LEU A 28 -7.77 -32.16 6.44
CA LEU A 28 -6.50 -32.25 5.72
C LEU A 28 -6.63 -31.68 4.29
N TRP A 29 -6.17 -30.44 4.09
CA TRP A 29 -6.13 -29.78 2.79
C TRP A 29 -5.05 -30.36 1.85
N ASN A 30 -5.37 -31.48 1.20
CA ASN A 30 -4.55 -32.05 0.13
C ASN A 30 -4.72 -31.27 -1.19
N ARG A 31 -3.77 -30.37 -1.51
CA ARG A 31 -3.67 -29.78 -2.85
C ARG A 31 -3.08 -30.80 -3.85
N LYS A 32 -3.94 -31.46 -4.62
CA LYS A 32 -3.56 -31.98 -5.95
C LYS A 32 -3.99 -30.97 -7.02
N ALA A 33 -3.16 -30.80 -8.04
CA ALA A 33 -3.48 -29.99 -9.21
C ALA A 33 -4.21 -30.84 -10.25
N SER A 34 -5.33 -30.34 -10.75
CA SER A 34 -6.03 -30.84 -11.93
C SER A 34 -6.52 -29.64 -12.75
N HIS A 35 -6.38 -29.71 -14.07
CA HIS A 35 -6.91 -28.67 -14.96
C HIS A 35 -8.43 -28.83 -15.08
N THR A 36 -9.15 -27.73 -14.85
CA THR A 36 -10.57 -27.59 -15.21
C THR A 36 -10.80 -26.14 -15.64
N LEU A 37 -11.68 -25.91 -16.62
CA LEU A 37 -11.82 -24.60 -17.25
C LEU A 37 -12.26 -23.52 -16.24
N ARG A 38 -11.53 -22.40 -16.21
CA ARG A 38 -11.94 -21.20 -15.47
C ARG A 38 -13.10 -20.53 -16.20
N LYS A 39 -14.33 -20.75 -15.73
CA LYS A 39 -15.34 -19.69 -15.79
C LYS A 39 -14.86 -18.49 -14.95
N GLY A 40 -15.35 -17.31 -15.29
CA GLY A 40 -14.83 -16.03 -14.81
C GLY A 40 -14.62 -15.96 -13.30
N SER A 41 -13.54 -15.29 -12.89
CA SER A 41 -13.29 -15.00 -11.47
C SER A 41 -14.36 -14.04 -10.96
N GLU A 42 -15.25 -14.50 -10.10
CA GLU A 42 -16.06 -13.63 -9.25
C GLU A 42 -15.12 -12.86 -8.30
N ASP A 43 -14.61 -11.72 -8.76
CA ASP A 43 -13.89 -10.78 -7.88
C ASP A 43 -14.91 -10.25 -6.87
N LYS A 44 -14.81 -10.72 -5.63
CA LYS A 44 -15.86 -10.49 -4.62
C LYS A 44 -15.82 -9.04 -4.17
N THR A 45 -16.67 -8.25 -4.81
CA THR A 45 -16.96 -6.83 -4.55
C THR A 45 -16.89 -6.56 -3.04
N PRO A 46 -15.96 -5.70 -2.56
CA PRO A 46 -15.77 -5.49 -1.13
C PRO A 46 -17.08 -5.06 -0.44
N LYS A 47 -17.64 -5.91 0.43
CA LYS A 47 -18.91 -5.64 1.13
C LYS A 47 -18.76 -4.85 2.43
N LYS A 48 -17.54 -4.67 2.91
CA LYS A 48 -17.22 -3.94 4.15
C LYS A 48 -17.00 -2.46 3.86
N ARG A 49 -17.34 -1.59 4.82
CA ARG A 49 -17.01 -0.16 4.76
C ARG A 49 -15.49 0.00 4.91
N PHE A 50 -14.92 1.04 4.30
CA PHE A 50 -13.47 1.31 4.35
C PHE A 50 -12.92 1.31 5.79
N SER A 51 -13.62 1.97 6.72
CA SER A 51 -13.24 2.03 8.15
C SER A 51 -13.21 0.65 8.83
N GLU A 52 -14.12 -0.26 8.46
CA GLU A 52 -14.17 -1.62 9.01
C GLU A 52 -12.95 -2.43 8.57
N VAL A 53 -12.55 -2.29 7.30
CA VAL A 53 -11.34 -2.92 6.77
C VAL A 53 -10.09 -2.34 7.44
N GLN A 54 -10.00 -1.01 7.59
CA GLN A 54 -8.84 -0.38 8.25
C GLN A 54 -8.66 -0.89 9.70
N GLU A 55 -9.73 -1.00 10.48
CA GLU A 55 -9.62 -1.44 11.88
C GLU A 55 -9.44 -2.97 12.00
N GLU A 56 -10.10 -3.79 11.18
CA GLU A 56 -9.86 -5.24 11.12
C GLU A 56 -8.39 -5.57 10.80
N ARG A 57 -7.79 -4.86 9.84
CA ARG A 57 -6.38 -5.06 9.48
C ARG A 57 -5.41 -4.49 10.51
N ARG A 58 -5.79 -3.44 11.24
CA ARG A 58 -5.02 -2.93 12.38
C ARG A 58 -5.05 -3.89 13.58
N GLU A 59 -6.21 -4.47 13.89
CA GLU A 59 -6.38 -5.50 14.92
C GLU A 59 -5.48 -6.71 14.62
N GLN A 60 -5.57 -7.26 13.39
CA GLN A 60 -4.68 -8.31 12.90
C GLN A 60 -3.20 -7.94 13.10
N ALA A 61 -2.81 -6.73 12.70
CA ALA A 61 -1.43 -6.26 12.82
C ALA A 61 -0.94 -6.08 14.27
N GLN A 62 -1.81 -5.70 15.22
CA GLN A 62 -1.43 -5.54 16.63
C GLN A 62 -1.14 -6.88 17.35
N ARG A 63 -1.73 -7.99 16.90
CA ARG A 63 -1.40 -9.36 17.38
C ARG A 63 -0.45 -10.12 16.45
N THR A 64 0.25 -9.40 15.57
CA THR A 64 1.24 -9.95 14.64
C THR A 64 2.67 -9.56 15.06
N VAL A 65 3.62 -10.47 14.80
CA VAL A 65 5.06 -10.26 14.97
C VAL A 65 5.81 -10.42 13.65
N LEU A 66 6.97 -9.75 13.54
CA LEU A 66 7.92 -9.90 12.45
C LEU A 66 9.16 -10.63 12.96
N ILE A 67 9.61 -11.68 12.28
CA ILE A 67 10.75 -12.50 12.73
C ILE A 67 11.76 -12.64 11.59
N HIS A 68 12.99 -12.20 11.81
CA HIS A 68 14.13 -12.54 10.95
C HIS A 68 14.54 -13.99 11.18
N CYS A 69 14.66 -14.76 10.11
CA CYS A 69 14.78 -16.23 10.14
C CYS A 69 16.08 -16.71 9.48
N PRO A 70 16.75 -17.76 10.01
CA PRO A 70 17.86 -18.40 9.32
C PRO A 70 17.40 -19.07 8.03
N HIS A 71 18.20 -18.99 6.95
CA HIS A 71 17.87 -19.57 5.64
C HIS A 71 17.55 -21.08 5.65
N LYS A 72 17.99 -21.83 6.67
CA LYS A 72 17.70 -23.27 6.86
C LYS A 72 16.58 -23.56 7.87
N VAL A 73 15.67 -22.60 8.11
CA VAL A 73 14.52 -22.82 9.00
C VAL A 73 13.54 -23.84 8.40
N SER A 74 13.01 -24.72 9.24
CA SER A 74 11.93 -25.64 8.89
C SER A 74 10.60 -25.10 9.40
N GLU A 75 9.65 -24.85 8.50
CA GLU A 75 8.34 -24.26 8.81
C GLU A 75 7.61 -25.03 9.93
N LYS A 76 7.62 -26.37 9.86
CA LYS A 76 6.99 -27.23 10.87
C LYS A 76 7.67 -27.12 12.25
N LYS A 77 9.00 -27.00 12.30
CA LYS A 77 9.76 -26.81 13.55
C LYS A 77 9.53 -25.40 14.13
N PHE A 78 9.49 -24.39 13.27
CA PHE A 78 9.23 -22.98 13.58
C PHE A 78 7.83 -22.75 14.17
N LEU A 79 6.78 -23.23 13.50
CA LEU A 79 5.40 -23.08 13.99
C LEU A 79 5.18 -23.86 15.29
N LYS A 80 5.74 -25.08 15.43
CA LYS A 80 5.66 -25.84 16.70
C LYS A 80 6.35 -25.11 17.86
N TYR A 81 7.36 -24.29 17.60
CA TYR A 81 7.95 -23.43 18.62
C TYR A 81 7.00 -22.28 19.00
N LEU A 82 6.58 -21.47 18.03
CA LEU A 82 5.76 -20.28 18.29
C LEU A 82 4.37 -20.60 18.87
N SER A 83 3.75 -21.72 18.48
CA SER A 83 2.45 -22.15 19.01
C SER A 83 2.43 -22.44 20.52
N GLN A 84 3.59 -22.47 21.18
CA GLN A 84 3.69 -22.57 22.65
C GLN A 84 3.25 -21.27 23.36
N HIS A 85 3.28 -20.13 22.65
CA HIS A 85 2.84 -18.82 23.14
C HIS A 85 1.35 -18.53 22.81
N GLY A 86 0.74 -19.33 21.96
CA GLY A 86 -0.68 -19.25 21.59
C GLY A 86 -0.96 -19.73 20.17
N ALA A 87 -2.24 -19.91 19.84
CA ALA A 87 -2.64 -20.32 18.49
C ALA A 87 -2.26 -19.28 17.43
N ILE A 88 -1.94 -19.74 16.23
CA ILE A 88 -1.56 -18.91 15.07
C ILE A 88 -2.72 -18.91 14.08
N ASN A 89 -3.21 -17.73 13.70
CA ASN A 89 -4.28 -17.54 12.71
C ASN A 89 -3.74 -17.50 11.28
N ASN A 90 -2.56 -16.90 11.09
CA ASN A 90 -1.94 -16.76 9.78
C ASN A 90 -0.43 -16.68 9.90
N HIS A 91 0.28 -17.16 8.89
CA HIS A 91 1.71 -16.91 8.74
C HIS A 91 2.10 -16.91 7.26
N PHE A 92 3.15 -16.19 6.93
CA PHE A 92 3.83 -16.31 5.64
C PHE A 92 5.29 -15.93 5.79
N PHE A 93 6.11 -16.38 4.84
CA PHE A 93 7.51 -16.01 4.75
C PHE A 93 7.74 -15.17 3.49
N TYR A 94 8.77 -14.33 3.49
CA TYR A 94 9.19 -13.56 2.33
C TYR A 94 10.68 -13.23 2.39
N GLU A 95 11.26 -12.82 1.27
CA GLU A 95 12.65 -12.40 1.18
C GLU A 95 12.75 -10.87 1.01
N SER A 96 13.68 -10.27 1.74
CA SER A 96 14.13 -8.88 1.62
C SER A 96 15.68 -8.89 1.70
N LEU A 97 16.29 -8.17 2.65
CA LEU A 97 17.72 -8.29 2.99
C LEU A 97 18.06 -9.59 3.78
N GLY A 98 17.18 -10.59 3.73
CA GLY A 98 17.21 -11.82 4.51
C GLY A 98 15.87 -12.55 4.38
N LEU A 99 15.75 -13.72 5.02
CA LEU A 99 14.48 -14.45 5.11
C LEU A 99 13.69 -13.93 6.32
N PHE A 100 12.45 -13.51 6.10
CA PHE A 100 11.56 -13.01 7.15
C PHE A 100 10.29 -13.83 7.23
N ALA A 101 9.72 -13.92 8.43
CA ALA A 101 8.42 -14.52 8.70
C ALA A 101 7.49 -13.49 9.35
N VAL A 102 6.25 -13.41 8.86
CA VAL A 102 5.13 -12.73 9.52
C VAL A 102 4.28 -13.78 10.20
N VAL A 103 3.96 -13.59 11.48
CA VAL A 103 3.16 -14.53 12.26
C VAL A 103 2.05 -13.78 13.01
N GLU A 104 0.81 -14.02 12.60
CA GLU A 104 -0.42 -13.47 13.16
C GLU A 104 -0.96 -14.43 14.22
N PHE A 105 -0.82 -14.09 15.50
CA PHE A 105 -1.40 -14.89 16.59
C PHE A 105 -2.91 -14.70 16.68
N ALA A 106 -3.62 -15.66 17.28
CA ALA A 106 -5.06 -15.62 17.48
C ALA A 106 -5.51 -14.60 18.54
N ARG A 107 -4.59 -14.13 19.39
CA ARG A 107 -4.83 -13.13 20.45
C ARG A 107 -3.59 -12.27 20.69
N LYS A 108 -3.77 -11.10 21.31
CA LYS A 108 -2.69 -10.13 21.55
C LYS A 108 -1.75 -10.54 22.68
N GLU A 109 -2.24 -11.29 23.67
CA GLU A 109 -1.46 -11.72 24.84
C GLU A 109 -0.33 -12.71 24.45
N SER A 110 -0.52 -13.46 23.36
CA SER A 110 0.50 -14.36 22.78
C SER A 110 1.78 -13.62 22.38
N VAL A 111 1.68 -12.37 21.95
CA VAL A 111 2.83 -11.52 21.65
C VAL A 111 3.61 -11.19 22.92
N GLY A 112 2.90 -10.83 24.00
CA GLY A 112 3.50 -10.59 25.32
C GLY A 112 4.18 -11.84 25.89
N SER A 113 3.55 -13.03 25.72
CA SER A 113 4.16 -14.31 26.09
C SER A 113 5.47 -14.56 25.33
N LEU A 114 5.48 -14.38 24.01
CA LEU A 114 6.68 -14.55 23.18
C LEU A 114 7.78 -13.55 23.57
N GLN A 115 7.43 -12.28 23.78
CA GLN A 115 8.37 -11.24 24.22
C GLN A 115 8.93 -11.52 25.62
N SER A 116 8.15 -12.07 26.56
CA SER A 116 8.64 -12.42 27.90
C SER A 116 9.72 -13.52 27.90
N GLY A 117 9.70 -14.41 26.90
CA GLY A 117 10.72 -15.43 26.69
C GLY A 117 11.88 -15.00 25.77
N THR A 118 11.85 -13.75 25.26
CA THR A 118 12.84 -13.25 24.31
C THR A 118 14.01 -12.59 25.03
N LEU A 119 15.24 -13.01 24.70
CA LEU A 119 16.47 -12.42 25.23
C LEU A 119 16.84 -11.13 24.47
N MET A 120 17.38 -10.15 25.20
CA MET A 120 18.06 -9.01 24.57
C MET A 120 19.43 -9.45 24.00
N PRO A 121 19.96 -8.77 22.96
CA PRO A 121 21.35 -8.96 22.54
C PRO A 121 22.34 -8.64 23.67
N HIS A 122 23.49 -9.32 23.68
CA HIS A 122 24.57 -9.09 24.66
C HIS A 122 25.55 -7.98 24.27
N GLU A 123 25.52 -7.55 23.01
CA GLU A 123 26.34 -6.45 22.47
C GLU A 123 25.73 -5.08 22.82
N ALA A 124 26.44 -3.98 22.50
CA ALA A 124 26.03 -2.60 22.78
C ALA A 124 24.83 -2.13 21.94
N ALA A 125 23.66 -2.74 22.16
CA ALA A 125 22.42 -2.50 21.45
C ALA A 125 21.47 -1.62 22.28
N ILE A 126 20.69 -0.77 21.59
CA ILE A 126 19.67 0.07 22.21
C ILE A 126 18.49 -0.82 22.65
N PRO A 127 18.06 -0.78 23.94
CA PRO A 127 17.20 -1.81 24.52
C PRO A 127 15.70 -1.65 24.19
N PHE A 128 15.34 -1.19 22.99
CA PHE A 128 13.95 -1.03 22.56
C PHE A 128 13.29 -2.39 22.28
N ARG A 129 12.31 -2.76 23.11
CA ARG A 129 11.57 -4.04 23.01
C ARG A 129 10.43 -3.94 22.00
N SER A 130 10.73 -4.20 20.74
CA SER A 130 9.75 -4.20 19.64
C SER A 130 9.10 -5.59 19.41
N ARG A 131 8.15 -5.64 18.46
CA ARG A 131 7.60 -6.90 17.89
C ARG A 131 8.36 -7.39 16.65
N PHE A 132 9.50 -6.78 16.32
CA PHE A 132 10.45 -7.27 15.32
C PHE A 132 11.59 -8.02 16.04
N LEU A 133 11.63 -9.33 15.82
CA LEU A 133 12.47 -10.30 16.54
C LEU A 133 13.47 -10.98 15.58
N SER A 134 14.45 -11.70 16.12
CA SER A 134 15.44 -12.46 15.35
C SER A 134 15.63 -13.87 15.92
N LEU A 135 15.38 -14.89 15.10
CA LEU A 135 15.48 -16.29 15.49
C LEU A 135 16.91 -16.82 15.26
N LYS A 136 17.57 -17.26 16.33
CA LYS A 136 18.90 -17.91 16.26
C LYS A 136 18.78 -19.41 16.58
N LEU A 137 19.40 -20.26 15.76
CA LEU A 137 19.54 -21.69 16.04
C LEU A 137 20.66 -21.91 17.05
N LYS A 138 20.38 -22.60 18.17
CA LYS A 138 21.39 -22.83 19.23
C LYS A 138 22.54 -23.72 18.77
N ASN A 139 22.25 -24.78 17.99
CA ASN A 139 23.25 -25.73 17.49
C ASN A 139 23.19 -25.77 15.94
N ALA A 140 24.10 -25.06 15.26
CA ALA A 140 24.13 -25.02 13.79
C ALA A 140 24.79 -26.25 13.13
N GLY A 141 25.68 -26.94 13.83
CA GLY A 141 26.56 -27.98 13.27
C GLY A 141 26.08 -29.43 13.34
N GLY A 142 24.79 -29.69 13.60
CA GLY A 142 24.28 -31.03 13.94
C GLY A 142 22.88 -31.39 13.43
N GLN A 143 22.38 -30.71 12.39
CA GLN A 143 21.19 -31.14 11.65
C GLN A 143 21.62 -31.69 10.29
N PRO A 144 21.05 -32.82 9.81
CA PRO A 144 21.22 -33.23 8.41
C PRO A 144 20.66 -32.14 7.48
N SER A 145 21.13 -32.12 6.24
CA SER A 145 20.75 -31.10 5.25
C SER A 145 19.34 -31.32 4.69
N GLU A 146 18.32 -31.12 5.52
CA GLU A 146 16.98 -30.80 5.05
C GLU A 146 17.07 -29.57 4.11
N PRO A 147 16.57 -29.62 2.86
CA PRO A 147 16.54 -28.46 2.00
C PRO A 147 15.63 -27.37 2.59
N PRO A 148 15.84 -26.08 2.26
CA PRO A 148 14.96 -25.01 2.72
C PRO A 148 13.52 -25.31 2.28
N SER A 149 12.66 -25.58 3.27
CA SER A 149 11.32 -26.15 3.08
C SER A 149 10.23 -25.08 2.96
N VAL A 150 10.63 -23.81 2.94
CA VAL A 150 9.78 -22.64 3.10
C VAL A 150 9.50 -21.99 1.75
N ARG A 151 8.23 -21.71 1.45
CA ARG A 151 7.84 -20.96 0.26
C ARG A 151 7.74 -19.47 0.57
N ALA A 152 8.66 -18.67 0.03
CA ALA A 152 8.59 -17.21 0.11
C ALA A 152 7.48 -16.63 -0.79
N SER A 153 6.69 -15.71 -0.23
CA SER A 153 5.70 -14.90 -0.94
C SER A 153 6.35 -13.66 -1.54
N GLN A 154 6.09 -13.39 -2.82
CA GLN A 154 6.68 -12.28 -3.58
C GLN A 154 6.11 -10.93 -3.11
N GLN A 155 7.00 -10.00 -2.72
CA GLN A 155 6.62 -8.65 -2.27
C GLN A 155 6.88 -7.56 -3.33
N LEU A 156 7.50 -7.93 -4.45
CA LEU A 156 7.85 -7.08 -5.58
C LEU A 156 7.13 -7.56 -6.85
N PRO A 157 6.86 -6.66 -7.81
CA PRO A 157 6.21 -7.02 -9.06
C PRO A 157 7.16 -7.87 -9.93
N PRO A 158 6.64 -8.66 -10.90
CA PRO A 158 7.46 -9.36 -11.87
C PRO A 158 8.32 -8.40 -12.70
N SER A 159 9.42 -8.91 -13.26
CA SER A 159 10.26 -8.14 -14.18
C SER A 159 9.47 -7.72 -15.43
N SER A 160 9.81 -6.55 -16.01
CA SER A 160 9.10 -5.99 -17.16
C SER A 160 9.01 -6.96 -18.35
N GLN A 161 10.07 -7.76 -18.58
CA GLN A 161 10.06 -8.82 -19.59
C GLN A 161 9.02 -9.90 -19.28
N ARG A 162 9.01 -10.44 -18.05
CA ARG A 162 8.06 -11.49 -17.65
C ARG A 162 6.62 -11.00 -17.66
N LEU A 163 6.40 -9.72 -17.35
CA LEU A 163 5.10 -9.08 -17.47
C LEU A 163 4.68 -8.98 -18.94
N LEU A 164 5.53 -8.44 -19.81
CA LEU A 164 5.27 -8.34 -21.25
C LEU A 164 5.01 -9.71 -21.88
N GLU A 165 5.81 -10.73 -21.53
CA GLU A 165 5.61 -12.12 -21.95
C GLU A 165 4.27 -12.72 -21.48
N ARG A 166 3.63 -12.19 -20.43
CA ARG A 166 2.28 -12.60 -20.01
C ARG A 166 1.20 -11.85 -20.81
N LEU A 167 1.38 -10.54 -21.02
CA LEU A 167 0.45 -9.74 -21.83
C LEU A 167 0.39 -10.22 -23.30
N CYS A 168 1.53 -10.56 -23.92
CA CYS A 168 1.56 -11.11 -25.29
C CYS A 168 0.94 -12.51 -25.43
N ARG A 169 0.49 -13.15 -24.34
CA ARG A 169 -0.18 -14.47 -24.32
C ARG A 169 -1.66 -14.41 -23.90
N ALA A 170 -2.18 -13.20 -23.66
CA ALA A 170 -3.60 -12.98 -23.43
C ALA A 170 -4.42 -13.21 -24.72
N GLU A 171 -5.75 -13.37 -24.59
CA GLU A 171 -6.63 -13.64 -25.74
C GLU A 171 -7.24 -12.34 -26.31
N SER A 172 -7.60 -11.38 -25.46
CA SER A 172 -8.06 -10.03 -25.84
C SER A 172 -7.21 -8.92 -25.21
N VAL A 173 -7.41 -7.67 -25.66
CA VAL A 173 -6.86 -6.50 -24.96
C VAL A 173 -7.44 -6.39 -23.55
N GLY A 174 -8.73 -6.69 -23.33
CA GLY A 174 -9.33 -6.76 -21.98
C GLY A 174 -8.57 -7.71 -21.04
N ASP A 175 -8.23 -8.91 -21.52
CA ASP A 175 -7.43 -9.88 -20.78
C ASP A 175 -6.01 -9.38 -20.48
N GLN A 176 -5.44 -8.51 -21.33
CA GLN A 176 -4.17 -7.83 -21.03
C GLN A 176 -4.30 -6.84 -19.88
N LEU A 177 -5.38 -6.04 -19.83
CA LEU A 177 -5.62 -5.10 -18.71
C LEU A 177 -5.83 -5.85 -17.40
N ASP A 178 -6.61 -6.94 -17.41
CA ASP A 178 -6.83 -7.76 -16.21
C ASP A 178 -5.57 -8.56 -15.81
N THR A 179 -4.81 -9.09 -16.77
CA THR A 179 -3.49 -9.71 -16.49
C THR A 179 -2.54 -8.69 -15.84
N LEU A 180 -2.49 -7.46 -16.35
CA LEU A 180 -1.68 -6.38 -15.77
C LEU A 180 -2.09 -6.07 -14.33
N LEU A 181 -3.40 -6.00 -14.05
CA LEU A 181 -3.93 -5.79 -12.71
C LEU A 181 -3.52 -6.94 -11.77
N GLN A 182 -3.74 -8.18 -12.18
CA GLN A 182 -3.47 -9.38 -11.37
C GLN A 182 -1.98 -9.58 -11.06
N GLU A 183 -1.08 -9.25 -12.01
CA GLU A 183 0.37 -9.36 -11.85
C GLU A 183 0.99 -8.22 -11.01
N LEU A 184 0.29 -7.09 -10.85
CA LEU A 184 0.85 -5.89 -10.20
C LEU A 184 0.17 -5.50 -8.88
N GLN A 185 -1.09 -5.88 -8.63
CA GLN A 185 -1.81 -5.50 -7.41
C GLN A 185 -1.16 -6.00 -6.11
N LEU A 186 -1.43 -5.34 -4.98
CA LEU A 186 -1.00 -5.82 -3.66
C LEU A 186 -1.62 -7.19 -3.35
N THR A 187 -0.81 -8.14 -2.86
CA THR A 187 -1.31 -9.43 -2.37
C THR A 187 -1.79 -9.34 -0.91
N GLU A 188 -2.54 -10.34 -0.45
CA GLU A 188 -2.99 -10.47 0.94
C GLU A 188 -1.83 -10.50 1.97
N GLU A 189 -0.67 -11.02 1.57
CA GLU A 189 0.56 -10.99 2.36
C GLU A 189 1.19 -9.60 2.36
N ASN A 190 1.26 -8.92 1.21
CA ASN A 190 1.81 -7.56 1.13
C ASN A 190 0.96 -6.55 1.91
N VAL A 191 -0.37 -6.69 1.88
CA VAL A 191 -1.30 -5.90 2.70
C VAL A 191 -1.05 -6.15 4.19
N ARG A 192 -0.96 -7.42 4.64
CA ARG A 192 -0.61 -7.73 6.04
C ARG A 192 0.74 -7.12 6.45
N LEU A 193 1.76 -7.21 5.60
CA LEU A 193 3.09 -6.65 5.86
C LEU A 193 3.05 -5.11 5.97
N ARG A 194 2.22 -4.42 5.17
CA ARG A 194 2.02 -2.96 5.26
C ARG A 194 1.37 -2.55 6.57
N TYR A 195 0.29 -3.23 6.98
CA TYR A 195 -0.38 -2.96 8.26
C TYR A 195 0.50 -3.32 9.46
N LEU A 196 1.24 -4.43 9.42
CA LEU A 196 2.26 -4.78 10.41
C LEU A 196 3.35 -3.71 10.50
N THR A 197 3.86 -3.23 9.36
CA THR A 197 4.87 -2.16 9.34
C THR A 197 4.31 -0.88 9.97
N CYS A 198 3.08 -0.47 9.64
CA CYS A 198 2.44 0.67 10.32
C CYS A 198 2.32 0.44 11.83
N SER A 199 1.93 -0.76 12.26
CA SER A 199 1.79 -1.12 13.67
C SER A 199 3.14 -1.18 14.43
N LEU A 200 4.24 -1.53 13.77
CA LEU A 200 5.59 -1.44 14.34
C LEU A 200 6.05 0.03 14.53
N ILE A 201 5.57 0.95 13.68
CA ILE A 201 5.80 2.40 13.83
C ILE A 201 4.85 2.98 14.90
N GLU A 202 3.65 2.42 15.06
CA GLU A 202 2.73 2.68 16.18
C GLU A 202 3.41 2.35 17.52
N ASP A 203 4.10 1.19 17.65
CA ASP A 203 4.87 0.84 18.86
C ASP A 203 5.94 1.91 19.23
N VAL A 204 6.64 2.47 18.23
CA VAL A 204 7.67 3.50 18.45
C VAL A 204 7.06 4.84 18.86
N ALA A 205 5.95 5.25 18.23
CA ALA A 205 5.25 6.48 18.58
C ALA A 205 4.52 6.39 19.93
N ALA A 206 3.99 5.22 20.28
CA ALA A 206 3.29 4.97 21.55
C ALA A 206 4.19 5.13 22.79
N ALA A 207 5.52 5.05 22.64
CA ALA A 207 6.47 5.36 23.72
C ALA A 207 6.39 6.82 24.22
N TYR A 208 5.91 7.75 23.37
CA TYR A 208 5.68 9.16 23.72
C TYR A 208 4.20 9.56 23.68
N PHE A 209 3.39 8.88 22.86
CA PHE A 209 1.98 9.18 22.65
C PHE A 209 1.13 7.89 22.78
N PRO A 210 0.88 7.38 24.00
CA PRO A 210 0.38 6.01 24.20
C PRO A 210 -0.95 5.65 23.51
N ASP A 211 -1.79 6.65 23.25
CA ASP A 211 -3.09 6.51 22.57
C ASP A 211 -3.06 6.89 21.07
N CYS A 212 -1.87 7.10 20.49
CA CYS A 212 -1.75 7.34 19.05
C CYS A 212 -2.11 6.10 18.22
N THR A 213 -2.46 6.31 16.93
CA THR A 213 -2.58 5.20 15.97
C THR A 213 -1.80 5.51 14.70
N VAL A 214 -1.17 4.52 14.07
CA VAL A 214 -0.50 4.69 12.78
C VAL A 214 -1.22 3.84 11.74
N ARG A 215 -1.94 4.51 10.84
CA ARG A 215 -2.79 3.88 9.82
C ARG A 215 -2.19 4.07 8.42
N PRO A 216 -2.17 3.04 7.55
CA PRO A 216 -1.80 3.22 6.16
C PRO A 216 -2.87 4.02 5.40
N PHE A 217 -2.44 4.87 4.48
CA PHE A 217 -3.31 5.57 3.54
C PHE A 217 -2.80 5.46 2.10
N GLY A 218 -3.36 6.25 1.19
CA GLY A 218 -2.85 6.40 -0.17
C GLY A 218 -2.86 5.09 -0.94
N SER A 219 -1.75 4.79 -1.61
CA SER A 219 -1.67 3.61 -2.49
C SER A 219 -1.84 2.29 -1.73
N SER A 220 -1.57 2.25 -0.43
CA SER A 220 -1.63 1.02 0.36
C SER A 220 -3.05 0.50 0.59
N VAL A 221 -4.08 1.35 0.45
CA VAL A 221 -5.45 1.05 0.88
C VAL A 221 -6.53 1.46 -0.13
N ASN A 222 -6.21 2.32 -1.10
CA ASN A 222 -7.17 2.87 -2.05
C ASN A 222 -7.58 1.93 -3.21
N THR A 223 -7.31 0.62 -3.11
CA THR A 223 -7.44 -0.44 -4.16
C THR A 223 -6.56 -0.28 -5.41
N PHE A 224 -5.87 0.85 -5.58
CA PHE A 224 -4.96 1.14 -6.70
C PHE A 224 -3.47 0.98 -6.35
N GLY A 225 -3.17 0.28 -5.25
CA GLY A 225 -1.82 -0.07 -4.84
C GLY A 225 -1.20 -1.15 -5.71
N LYS A 226 0.08 -0.99 -6.05
CA LYS A 226 0.86 -2.02 -6.74
C LYS A 226 2.06 -2.48 -5.92
N LEU A 227 2.53 -3.69 -6.13
CA LEU A 227 3.74 -4.21 -5.48
C LEU A 227 4.92 -3.26 -5.73
N GLY A 228 5.73 -3.04 -4.70
CA GLY A 228 6.81 -2.05 -4.72
C GLY A 228 6.36 -0.58 -4.80
N CYS A 229 5.11 -0.23 -4.49
CA CYS A 229 4.75 1.16 -4.17
C CYS A 229 5.03 1.51 -2.71
N ASP A 230 5.23 2.80 -2.45
CA ASP A 230 5.54 3.36 -1.13
C ASP A 230 4.43 3.08 -0.10
N LEU A 231 4.76 3.21 1.19
CA LEU A 231 3.85 3.05 2.32
C LEU A 231 3.57 4.41 2.96
N ASP A 232 2.54 5.08 2.45
CA ASP A 232 1.99 6.31 3.01
C ASP A 232 1.37 6.03 4.40
N MET A 233 1.84 6.69 5.46
CA MET A 233 1.39 6.49 6.85
C MET A 233 0.82 7.77 7.47
N PHE A 234 -0.28 7.62 8.22
CA PHE A 234 -0.88 8.69 9.01
C PHE A 234 -0.84 8.34 10.51
N LEU A 235 -0.09 9.14 11.27
CA LEU A 235 -0.09 9.19 12.73
C LEU A 235 -1.29 10.00 13.20
N ASP A 236 -2.34 9.31 13.63
CA ASP A 236 -3.52 9.89 14.27
C ASP A 236 -3.23 10.16 15.75
N LEU A 237 -3.54 11.37 16.18
CA LEU A 237 -3.41 11.85 17.56
C LEU A 237 -4.74 12.42 18.11
N ASP A 238 -5.80 12.45 17.28
CA ASP A 238 -7.09 13.01 17.69
C ASP A 238 -7.79 12.11 18.71
N GLU A 239 -7.64 10.79 18.58
CA GLU A 239 -8.26 9.81 19.48
C GLU A 239 -7.74 9.90 20.93
N ILE A 240 -6.52 10.43 21.12
CA ILE A 240 -5.93 10.70 22.45
C ILE A 240 -6.85 11.61 23.29
N GLY A 241 -7.49 12.60 22.65
CA GLY A 241 -8.41 13.54 23.31
C GLY A 241 -9.88 13.11 23.33
N LYS A 242 -10.26 12.01 22.66
CA LYS A 242 -11.67 11.59 22.49
C LYS A 242 -12.14 10.51 23.48
N ARG A 243 -11.26 10.02 24.35
CA ARG A 243 -11.64 9.11 25.44
C ARG A 243 -12.81 9.73 26.20
N SER A 244 -13.96 9.04 26.20
CA SER A 244 -15.21 9.56 26.74
C SER A 244 -15.03 9.93 28.21
N THR A 245 -15.12 11.22 28.52
CA THR A 245 -15.01 11.72 29.89
C THR A 245 -16.09 11.04 30.74
N PRO A 246 -15.74 10.29 31.79
CA PRO A 246 -16.74 9.83 32.74
C PRO A 246 -17.40 11.07 33.33
N LYS A 247 -18.73 11.06 33.51
CA LYS A 247 -19.47 12.21 34.04
C LYS A 247 -18.89 12.61 35.39
N THR A 248 -18.06 13.65 35.41
CA THR A 248 -17.36 14.11 36.61
C THR A 248 -18.36 14.72 37.57
N VAL A 249 -18.61 14.02 38.67
CA VAL A 249 -19.52 14.48 39.74
C VAL A 249 -18.77 15.50 40.59
N GLY A 250 -18.79 16.76 40.16
CA GLY A 250 -18.19 17.88 40.88
C GLY A 250 -17.82 19.06 39.98
N ASN A 251 -17.41 20.17 40.59
CA ASN A 251 -17.09 21.42 39.91
C ASN A 251 -15.64 21.50 39.38
N PHE A 252 -14.90 20.38 39.42
CA PHE A 252 -13.48 20.33 39.09
C PHE A 252 -13.24 19.59 37.78
N LEU A 253 -12.51 20.23 36.87
CA LEU A 253 -11.94 19.63 35.67
C LEU A 253 -10.43 19.48 35.88
N LEU A 254 -9.86 18.35 35.48
CA LEU A 254 -8.43 18.08 35.53
C LEU A 254 -7.92 17.83 34.11
N GLU A 255 -6.96 18.64 33.68
CA GLU A 255 -6.33 18.58 32.35
C GLU A 255 -4.82 18.35 32.50
N PHE A 256 -4.20 17.76 31.49
CA PHE A 256 -2.74 17.62 31.45
C PHE A 256 -2.09 18.98 31.14
N GLN A 257 -1.08 19.37 31.93
CA GLN A 257 -0.31 20.59 31.67
C GLN A 257 0.61 20.40 30.45
N VAL A 258 0.09 20.71 29.26
CA VAL A 258 0.79 20.55 27.97
C VAL A 258 1.45 21.85 27.49
N LYS A 259 2.44 21.73 26.61
CA LYS A 259 3.13 22.88 26.01
C LYS A 259 2.39 23.43 24.80
N ASN A 260 1.71 24.55 24.98
CA ASN A 260 1.03 25.28 23.90
C ASN A 260 2.01 25.74 22.80
N VAL A 261 1.51 25.78 21.56
CA VAL A 261 2.24 26.23 20.35
C VAL A 261 1.33 27.06 19.44
N PRO A 262 1.86 27.93 18.55
CA PRO A 262 1.03 28.89 17.81
C PRO A 262 0.06 28.31 16.77
N SER A 263 0.22 27.05 16.36
CA SER A 263 -0.74 26.38 15.46
C SER A 263 -0.54 24.85 15.45
N GLU A 264 -1.58 24.13 15.00
CA GLU A 264 -1.54 22.68 14.75
C GLU A 264 -0.37 22.30 13.85
N ARG A 265 -0.03 23.10 12.83
CA ARG A 265 1.15 22.87 11.97
C ARG A 265 2.46 22.83 12.77
N ILE A 266 2.64 23.75 13.73
CA ILE A 266 3.85 23.76 14.58
C ILE A 266 3.86 22.55 15.52
N ALA A 267 2.69 22.08 15.99
CA ALA A 267 2.59 20.82 16.74
C ALA A 267 3.01 19.63 15.86
N THR A 268 2.39 19.47 14.69
CA THR A 268 2.72 18.43 13.68
C THR A 268 4.22 18.41 13.36
N GLN A 269 4.83 19.57 13.09
CA GLN A 269 6.27 19.66 12.79
C GLN A 269 7.14 19.22 13.98
N LYS A 270 6.82 19.63 15.21
CA LYS A 270 7.58 19.22 16.41
C LYS A 270 7.43 17.72 16.70
N ILE A 271 6.22 17.19 16.62
CA ILE A 271 5.92 15.78 16.86
C ILE A 271 6.63 14.91 15.83
N LEU A 272 6.50 15.23 14.54
CA LEU A 272 7.21 14.52 13.47
C LEU A 272 8.74 14.67 13.57
N SER A 273 9.27 15.77 14.10
CA SER A 273 10.71 15.87 14.39
C SER A 273 11.14 14.84 15.46
N VAL A 274 10.42 14.77 16.59
CA VAL A 274 10.74 13.84 17.69
C VAL A 274 10.57 12.38 17.26
N ILE A 275 9.47 12.03 16.58
CA ILE A 275 9.28 10.69 16.02
C ILE A 275 10.35 10.38 14.96
N GLY A 276 10.80 11.39 14.19
CA GLY A 276 11.94 11.26 13.29
C GLY A 276 13.23 10.85 13.99
N GLU A 277 13.62 11.52 15.08
CA GLU A 277 14.81 11.10 15.85
C GLU A 277 14.64 9.69 16.44
N CYS A 278 13.44 9.37 16.94
CA CYS A 278 13.16 8.06 17.51
C CYS A 278 13.24 6.93 16.47
N LEU A 279 12.84 7.19 15.22
CA LEU A 279 12.97 6.23 14.13
C LEU A 279 14.41 6.07 13.65
N ASP A 280 15.19 7.16 13.60
CA ASP A 280 16.59 7.12 13.13
C ASP A 280 17.55 6.52 14.16
N HIS A 281 17.26 6.68 15.46
CA HIS A 281 18.13 6.19 16.54
C HIS A 281 17.61 4.91 17.21
N PHE A 282 16.28 4.72 17.33
CA PHE A 282 15.70 3.61 18.11
C PHE A 282 14.84 2.64 17.26
N GLY A 283 14.44 3.02 16.05
CA GLY A 283 13.56 2.23 15.19
C GLY A 283 14.26 1.03 14.55
N PRO A 284 13.99 -0.23 14.95
CA PRO A 284 14.74 -1.38 14.47
C PRO A 284 14.50 -1.60 12.96
N GLY A 285 15.58 -1.53 12.17
CA GLY A 285 15.51 -1.65 10.71
C GLY A 285 14.97 -0.42 9.98
N CYS A 286 14.72 0.70 10.67
CA CYS A 286 14.45 1.99 10.04
C CYS A 286 15.78 2.66 9.68
N VAL A 287 15.94 3.11 8.43
CA VAL A 287 17.19 3.74 7.95
C VAL A 287 16.95 4.89 6.99
N GLY A 288 17.91 5.82 6.94
CA GLY A 288 17.92 6.93 5.98
C GLY A 288 16.81 7.94 6.24
N VAL A 289 16.57 8.28 7.51
CA VAL A 289 15.43 9.10 7.93
C VAL A 289 15.61 10.55 7.49
N GLN A 290 14.57 11.12 6.88
CA GLN A 290 14.56 12.47 6.31
C GLN A 290 13.36 13.24 6.85
N LYS A 291 13.62 14.24 7.69
CA LYS A 291 12.62 15.10 8.34
C LYS A 291 12.20 16.24 7.40
N ILE A 292 11.29 15.96 6.45
CA ILE A 292 10.81 16.93 5.44
C ILE A 292 9.68 17.80 6.02
N LEU A 293 10.00 18.51 7.12
CA LEU A 293 9.00 19.19 7.95
C LEU A 293 8.44 20.48 7.30
N ASN A 294 9.16 21.09 6.35
CA ASN A 294 8.78 22.37 5.74
C ASN A 294 7.90 22.23 4.48
N ALA A 295 7.63 21.02 4.01
CA ALA A 295 6.71 20.78 2.88
C ALA A 295 5.26 21.18 3.22
N ARG A 296 4.39 21.29 2.20
CA ARG A 296 2.96 21.64 2.39
C ARG A 296 2.31 20.75 3.45
N CYS A 297 2.39 19.44 3.27
CA CYS A 297 2.20 18.47 4.34
C CYS A 297 3.59 18.13 4.93
N PRO A 298 3.87 18.44 6.22
CA PRO A 298 5.08 17.97 6.87
C PRO A 298 5.12 16.44 6.92
N LEU A 299 6.28 15.83 6.63
CA LEU A 299 6.45 14.38 6.68
C LEU A 299 7.84 13.93 7.14
N VAL A 300 7.94 12.68 7.59
CA VAL A 300 9.20 11.96 7.82
C VAL A 300 9.28 10.80 6.81
N ARG A 301 10.33 10.80 5.99
CA ARG A 301 10.58 9.76 4.99
C ARG A 301 11.69 8.82 5.47
N PHE A 302 11.51 7.51 5.37
CA PHE A 302 12.49 6.51 5.80
C PHE A 302 12.30 5.17 5.09
N SER A 303 13.32 4.31 5.08
CA SER A 303 13.21 2.93 4.57
C SER A 303 13.12 1.95 5.74
N HIS A 304 12.14 1.04 5.72
CA HIS A 304 12.02 -0.04 6.71
C HIS A 304 12.56 -1.35 6.13
N GLN A 305 13.86 -1.59 6.34
CA GLN A 305 14.67 -2.64 5.71
C GLN A 305 14.03 -4.03 5.75
N ALA A 306 13.49 -4.43 6.90
CA ALA A 306 12.90 -5.75 7.08
C ALA A 306 11.71 -5.98 6.15
N SER A 307 10.87 -4.96 5.95
CA SER A 307 9.74 -4.99 4.99
C SER A 307 10.12 -4.73 3.53
N GLY A 308 11.25 -4.03 3.31
CA GLY A 308 11.64 -3.52 1.99
C GLY A 308 10.85 -2.28 1.53
N PHE A 309 9.98 -1.70 2.38
CA PHE A 309 9.18 -0.53 2.01
C PHE A 309 9.91 0.80 2.21
N GLN A 310 9.72 1.69 1.24
CA GLN A 310 9.88 3.13 1.42
C GLN A 310 8.63 3.68 2.12
N CYS A 311 8.81 4.38 3.24
CA CYS A 311 7.72 4.85 4.10
C CYS A 311 7.73 6.38 4.21
N ASP A 312 6.54 6.98 4.20
CA ASP A 312 6.32 8.43 4.38
C ASP A 312 5.29 8.66 5.50
N LEU A 313 5.73 9.12 6.66
CA LEU A 313 4.90 9.35 7.86
C LEU A 313 4.45 10.81 7.96
N THR A 314 3.15 11.01 8.07
CA THR A 314 2.47 12.31 8.24
C THR A 314 1.61 12.30 9.51
N ALA A 315 1.25 13.46 10.07
CA ALA A 315 0.39 13.53 11.27
C ALA A 315 -0.75 14.57 11.20
N ASN A 316 -0.93 15.27 10.07
CA ASN A 316 -2.14 16.05 9.81
C ASN A 316 -2.41 16.13 8.29
N ASN A 317 -3.20 15.18 7.79
CA ASN A 317 -3.57 15.09 6.37
C ASN A 317 -4.90 14.31 6.21
N ARG A 318 -5.92 14.74 6.96
CA ARG A 318 -7.22 14.04 7.07
C ARG A 318 -7.96 14.02 5.71
N ILE A 319 -7.71 15.02 4.86
CA ILE A 319 -8.18 15.08 3.46
C ILE A 319 -7.61 13.92 2.61
N ALA A 320 -6.34 13.51 2.81
CA ALA A 320 -5.79 12.37 2.07
C ALA A 320 -6.36 11.02 2.52
N LEU A 321 -6.72 10.87 3.80
CA LEU A 321 -7.50 9.71 4.26
C LEU A 321 -8.86 9.65 3.56
N LYS A 322 -9.62 10.75 3.52
CA LYS A 322 -10.90 10.80 2.80
C LYS A 322 -10.77 10.64 1.29
N SER A 323 -9.66 11.08 0.70
CA SER A 323 -9.32 10.81 -0.70
C SER A 323 -9.00 9.33 -0.94
N SER A 324 -8.40 8.65 0.03
CA SER A 324 -8.12 7.21 -0.02
C SER A 324 -9.40 6.37 0.11
N GLU A 325 -10.32 6.78 0.99
CA GLU A 325 -11.65 6.17 1.17
C GLU A 325 -12.54 6.35 -0.08
N LEU A 326 -12.55 7.54 -0.68
CA LEU A 326 -13.29 7.80 -1.93
C LEU A 326 -12.73 6.97 -3.10
N LEU A 327 -11.41 6.85 -3.20
CA LEU A 327 -10.76 6.01 -4.20
C LEU A 327 -11.02 4.51 -3.97
N TYR A 328 -11.00 4.05 -2.71
CA TYR A 328 -11.39 2.69 -2.34
C TYR A 328 -12.81 2.38 -2.80
N LEU A 329 -13.76 3.28 -2.54
CA LEU A 329 -15.15 3.18 -2.97
C LEU A 329 -15.25 3.07 -4.50
N TYR A 330 -14.60 3.96 -5.26
CA TYR A 330 -14.64 3.90 -6.72
C TYR A 330 -14.00 2.62 -7.30
N GLY A 331 -12.90 2.15 -6.74
CA GLY A 331 -12.28 0.88 -7.17
C GLY A 331 -13.03 -0.37 -6.72
N ALA A 332 -13.92 -0.26 -5.72
CA ALA A 332 -14.81 -1.34 -5.28
C ALA A 332 -16.12 -1.42 -6.09
N LEU A 333 -16.58 -0.33 -6.72
CA LEU A 333 -17.87 -0.29 -7.43
C LEU A 333 -17.90 -1.07 -8.74
N ASP A 334 -16.80 -1.09 -9.50
CA ASP A 334 -16.71 -1.77 -10.81
C ASP A 334 -15.26 -2.19 -11.09
N SER A 335 -15.04 -3.45 -11.46
CA SER A 335 -13.71 -4.02 -11.67
C SER A 335 -12.92 -3.30 -12.77
N ARG A 336 -13.61 -2.77 -13.78
CA ARG A 336 -13.00 -2.08 -14.94
C ARG A 336 -12.25 -0.82 -14.51
N VAL A 337 -12.67 -0.20 -13.41
CA VAL A 337 -12.02 0.98 -12.81
C VAL A 337 -10.57 0.63 -12.41
N ARG A 338 -10.37 -0.52 -11.77
CA ARG A 338 -9.03 -0.97 -11.33
C ARG A 338 -8.17 -1.33 -12.53
N ALA A 339 -8.68 -2.13 -13.45
CA ALA A 339 -7.96 -2.55 -14.66
C ALA A 339 -7.51 -1.33 -15.51
N LEU A 340 -8.40 -0.35 -15.72
CA LEU A 340 -8.09 0.87 -16.49
C LEU A 340 -7.11 1.79 -15.74
N VAL A 341 -7.28 2.03 -14.43
CA VAL A 341 -6.34 2.86 -13.63
C VAL A 341 -4.93 2.28 -13.60
N PHE A 342 -4.78 0.95 -13.44
CA PHE A 342 -3.46 0.32 -13.49
C PHE A 342 -2.83 0.47 -14.88
N SER A 343 -3.60 0.25 -15.95
CA SER A 343 -3.12 0.29 -17.33
C SER A 343 -2.66 1.67 -17.76
N VAL A 344 -3.48 2.70 -17.50
CA VAL A 344 -3.12 4.11 -17.76
C VAL A 344 -1.89 4.54 -16.95
N ARG A 345 -1.75 4.10 -15.69
CA ARG A 345 -0.58 4.44 -14.86
C ARG A 345 0.69 3.70 -15.30
N CYS A 346 0.59 2.47 -15.79
CA CYS A 346 1.72 1.74 -16.36
C CYS A 346 2.17 2.34 -17.69
N TRP A 347 1.24 2.68 -18.59
CA TRP A 347 1.50 3.44 -19.83
C TRP A 347 2.18 4.79 -19.54
N ALA A 348 1.62 5.59 -18.63
CA ALA A 348 2.19 6.89 -18.28
C ALA A 348 3.56 6.79 -17.59
N ARG A 349 3.91 5.64 -17.00
CA ARG A 349 5.26 5.37 -16.49
C ARG A 349 6.20 4.92 -17.61
N ALA A 350 5.76 4.06 -18.53
CA ALA A 350 6.57 3.60 -19.67
C ALA A 350 7.05 4.79 -20.53
N HIS A 351 6.14 5.74 -20.82
CA HIS A 351 6.46 6.92 -21.62
C HIS A 351 7.01 8.12 -20.82
N SER A 352 7.33 7.93 -19.54
CA SER A 352 7.92 8.97 -18.66
C SER A 352 7.07 10.24 -18.50
N LEU A 353 5.74 10.09 -18.45
CA LEU A 353 4.78 11.14 -18.08
C LEU A 353 4.59 11.25 -16.55
N THR A 354 5.02 10.21 -15.83
CA THR A 354 5.08 10.15 -14.36
C THR A 354 6.53 9.99 -13.89
N SER A 355 6.81 10.36 -12.64
CA SER A 355 8.14 10.25 -12.01
C SER A 355 7.99 9.83 -10.54
N SER A 356 9.05 9.21 -9.98
CA SER A 356 9.18 8.98 -8.53
C SER A 356 9.84 10.16 -7.79
N ILE A 357 10.27 11.20 -8.52
CA ILE A 357 10.86 12.43 -7.98
C ILE A 357 9.86 13.58 -8.24
N PRO A 358 9.57 14.44 -7.25
CA PRO A 358 8.71 15.62 -7.44
C PRO A 358 9.21 16.54 -8.56
N GLY A 359 8.29 17.12 -9.33
CA GLY A 359 8.61 18.03 -10.44
C GLY A 359 7.42 18.24 -11.37
N ALA A 360 7.69 18.51 -12.65
CA ALA A 360 6.70 18.93 -13.64
C ALA A 360 5.77 17.83 -14.19
N TRP A 361 5.95 16.57 -13.76
CA TRP A 361 5.26 15.39 -14.27
C TRP A 361 3.81 15.28 -13.77
N ILE A 362 2.97 14.56 -14.51
CA ILE A 362 1.61 14.25 -14.06
C ILE A 362 1.70 13.26 -12.89
N THR A 363 0.97 13.50 -11.80
CA THR A 363 1.00 12.60 -10.64
C THR A 363 0.12 11.37 -10.86
N ASN A 364 0.42 10.26 -10.15
CA ASN A 364 -0.44 9.07 -10.15
C ASN A 364 -1.88 9.39 -9.68
N PHE A 365 -2.03 10.32 -8.73
CA PHE A 365 -3.34 10.77 -8.24
C PHE A 365 -4.09 11.58 -9.31
N SER A 366 -3.40 12.50 -10.02
CA SER A 366 -3.94 13.24 -11.15
C SER A 366 -4.45 12.31 -12.25
N LEU A 367 -3.66 11.31 -12.67
CA LEU A 367 -4.09 10.31 -13.67
C LEU A 367 -5.30 9.50 -13.19
N THR A 368 -5.34 9.13 -11.90
CA THR A 368 -6.47 8.38 -11.33
C THR A 368 -7.75 9.23 -11.34
N MET A 369 -7.68 10.54 -11.05
CA MET A 369 -8.81 11.47 -11.20
C MET A 369 -9.26 11.60 -12.66
N MET A 370 -8.34 11.62 -13.63
CA MET A 370 -8.66 11.66 -15.06
C MET A 370 -9.42 10.39 -15.50
N VAL A 371 -9.00 9.21 -15.07
CA VAL A 371 -9.70 7.95 -15.35
C VAL A 371 -11.09 7.94 -14.70
N ILE A 372 -11.21 8.33 -13.42
CA ILE A 372 -12.51 8.41 -12.73
C ILE A 372 -13.47 9.38 -13.44
N PHE A 373 -12.98 10.54 -13.88
CA PHE A 373 -13.76 11.52 -14.64
C PHE A 373 -14.27 10.96 -15.96
N PHE A 374 -13.42 10.25 -16.71
CA PHE A 374 -13.82 9.57 -17.95
C PHE A 374 -14.91 8.50 -17.68
N LEU A 375 -14.75 7.70 -16.62
CA LEU A 375 -15.72 6.67 -16.24
C LEU A 375 -17.06 7.23 -15.72
N GLN A 376 -17.06 8.42 -15.11
CA GLN A 376 -18.27 9.19 -14.79
C GLN A 376 -18.99 9.76 -16.01
N ARG A 377 -18.30 9.85 -17.16
CA ARG A 377 -18.82 10.45 -18.41
C ARG A 377 -19.26 9.46 -19.48
N ARG A 378 -19.16 8.15 -19.22
CA ARG A 378 -19.74 7.12 -20.08
C ARG A 378 -21.27 7.23 -20.15
N SER A 379 -21.89 6.60 -21.15
CA SER A 379 -23.33 6.62 -21.35
C SER A 379 -23.90 5.19 -21.48
N PRO A 380 -24.46 4.60 -20.41
CA PRO A 380 -24.65 5.18 -19.07
C PRO A 380 -23.33 5.28 -18.26
N PRO A 381 -23.25 6.09 -17.19
CA PRO A 381 -22.02 6.24 -16.41
C PRO A 381 -21.56 4.93 -15.74
N ILE A 382 -20.26 4.67 -15.75
CA ILE A 382 -19.65 3.55 -14.99
C ILE A 382 -19.51 3.92 -13.51
N LEU A 383 -19.13 5.16 -13.22
CA LEU A 383 -19.00 5.66 -11.85
C LEU A 383 -20.00 6.77 -11.52
N PRO A 384 -20.52 6.81 -10.27
CA PRO A 384 -21.28 7.97 -9.79
C PRO A 384 -20.36 9.19 -9.57
N THR A 385 -20.97 10.37 -9.50
CA THR A 385 -20.27 11.62 -9.20
C THR A 385 -20.19 11.86 -7.69
N LEU A 386 -19.25 12.68 -7.18
CA LEU A 386 -19.18 12.91 -5.73
C LEU A 386 -20.45 13.57 -5.18
N GLU A 387 -21.11 14.45 -5.94
CA GLU A 387 -22.38 15.03 -5.49
C GLU A 387 -23.53 13.99 -5.49
N SER A 388 -23.49 12.97 -6.35
CA SER A 388 -24.40 11.81 -6.26
C SER A 388 -24.13 10.97 -5.01
N LEU A 389 -22.86 10.67 -4.73
CA LEU A 389 -22.44 9.99 -3.49
C LEU A 389 -22.76 10.82 -2.22
N LYS A 390 -22.87 12.15 -2.33
CA LYS A 390 -23.34 13.04 -1.26
C LYS A 390 -24.86 13.01 -1.09
N ALA A 391 -25.63 12.92 -2.16
CA ALA A 391 -27.09 12.80 -2.09
C ALA A 391 -27.53 11.47 -1.44
N LEU A 392 -26.72 10.41 -1.58
CA LEU A 392 -26.90 9.11 -0.92
C LEU A 392 -26.37 9.07 0.54
N ALA A 393 -25.71 10.13 1.00
CA ALA A 393 -25.05 10.14 2.31
C ALA A 393 -26.06 10.39 3.45
N SER A 394 -25.95 9.60 4.51
CA SER A 394 -26.80 9.66 5.70
C SER A 394 -26.10 10.37 6.87
N ALA A 395 -26.78 10.55 8.00
CA ALA A 395 -26.23 11.30 9.13
C ALA A 395 -24.92 10.72 9.69
N GLU A 396 -24.75 9.38 9.64
CA GLU A 396 -23.51 8.67 9.98
C GLU A 396 -22.33 8.98 9.03
N ASP A 397 -22.62 9.34 7.78
CA ASP A 397 -21.62 9.61 6.75
C ASP A 397 -21.04 11.03 6.85
N LYS A 398 -21.70 11.94 7.58
CA LYS A 398 -21.36 13.37 7.67
C LYS A 398 -19.90 13.57 8.10
N CYS A 399 -19.15 14.33 7.31
CA CYS A 399 -17.76 14.64 7.59
C CYS A 399 -17.40 16.04 7.07
N VAL A 400 -16.85 16.89 7.95
CA VAL A 400 -16.30 18.20 7.61
C VAL A 400 -14.88 18.26 8.17
N ILE A 401 -13.92 18.63 7.32
CA ILE A 401 -12.48 18.66 7.66
C ILE A 401 -11.95 20.01 7.21
N GLU A 402 -11.40 20.80 8.13
CA GLU A 402 -10.83 22.13 7.83
C GLU A 402 -11.83 23.04 7.08
N GLY A 403 -13.13 22.94 7.42
CA GLY A 403 -14.25 23.63 6.75
C GLY A 403 -14.74 22.97 5.44
N ASN A 404 -13.97 22.05 4.85
CA ASN A 404 -14.33 21.36 3.62
C ASN A 404 -15.37 20.25 3.87
N ASN A 405 -16.45 20.21 3.08
CA ASN A 405 -17.45 19.14 3.18
C ASN A 405 -16.96 17.85 2.48
N CYS A 406 -16.41 16.95 3.30
CA CYS A 406 -15.90 15.62 2.96
C CYS A 406 -16.93 14.49 3.16
N THR A 407 -18.21 14.81 3.31
CA THR A 407 -19.30 13.84 3.37
C THR A 407 -19.44 13.11 2.03
N PHE A 408 -19.67 11.81 2.07
CA PHE A 408 -20.16 10.96 0.97
C PHE A 408 -20.56 9.61 1.57
N VAL A 409 -21.47 8.88 0.92
CA VAL A 409 -21.95 7.58 1.40
C VAL A 409 -20.81 6.56 1.48
N ARG A 410 -20.65 5.90 2.64
CA ARG A 410 -19.56 4.92 2.88
C ARG A 410 -19.98 3.47 2.72
N ASP A 411 -21.28 3.24 2.56
CA ASP A 411 -21.91 1.93 2.43
C ASP A 411 -22.15 1.61 0.95
N LEU A 412 -21.36 0.69 0.40
CA LEU A 412 -21.43 0.30 -1.01
C LEU A 412 -22.79 -0.29 -1.40
N ASN A 413 -23.54 -0.86 -0.45
CA ASN A 413 -24.87 -1.44 -0.70
C ASN A 413 -25.95 -0.37 -0.93
N LYS A 414 -25.70 0.89 -0.54
CA LYS A 414 -26.58 2.04 -0.83
C LYS A 414 -26.38 2.60 -2.25
N ILE A 415 -25.38 2.13 -2.99
CA ILE A 415 -25.04 2.61 -4.34
C ILE A 415 -25.53 1.58 -5.38
N GLN A 416 -26.24 2.05 -6.41
CA GLN A 416 -26.69 1.20 -7.50
C GLN A 416 -25.53 0.82 -8.44
N PRO A 417 -25.34 -0.47 -8.80
CA PRO A 417 -24.38 -0.87 -9.81
C PRO A 417 -24.63 -0.19 -11.17
N SER A 418 -23.56 0.00 -11.94
CA SER A 418 -23.70 0.57 -13.29
C SER A 418 -24.47 -0.38 -14.21
N ARG A 419 -25.27 0.21 -15.12
CA ARG A 419 -25.89 -0.49 -16.26
C ARG A 419 -25.02 -0.49 -17.52
N ASN A 420 -23.79 0.01 -17.41
CA ASN A 420 -22.86 0.12 -18.53
C ASN A 420 -22.19 -1.22 -18.80
N THR A 421 -22.25 -1.69 -20.05
CA THR A 421 -21.67 -2.97 -20.50
C THR A 421 -20.50 -2.80 -21.47
N GLU A 422 -19.87 -1.62 -21.52
CA GLU A 422 -18.71 -1.36 -22.39
C GLU A 422 -17.49 -2.22 -21.96
N PRO A 423 -16.81 -2.89 -22.91
CA PRO A 423 -15.66 -3.74 -22.59
C PRO A 423 -14.38 -2.92 -22.35
N LEU A 424 -13.38 -3.55 -21.72
CA LEU A 424 -12.17 -2.88 -21.24
C LEU A 424 -11.33 -2.26 -22.36
N GLU A 425 -11.25 -2.92 -23.49
CA GLU A 425 -10.55 -2.51 -24.70
C GLU A 425 -11.16 -1.24 -25.32
N LEU A 426 -12.49 -1.13 -25.34
CA LEU A 426 -13.19 0.07 -25.79
C LEU A 426 -12.93 1.23 -24.82
N LEU A 427 -13.05 0.98 -23.51
CA LEU A 427 -12.80 1.98 -22.48
C LEU A 427 -11.34 2.48 -22.47
N LEU A 428 -10.36 1.62 -22.80
CA LEU A 428 -8.97 2.04 -22.95
C LEU A 428 -8.76 2.89 -24.22
N LYS A 429 -9.30 2.45 -25.37
CA LYS A 429 -9.23 3.23 -26.62
C LYS A 429 -9.87 4.61 -26.43
N GLU A 430 -11.10 4.65 -25.94
CA GLU A 430 -11.85 5.89 -25.77
C GLU A 430 -11.29 6.79 -24.67
N PHE A 431 -10.63 6.26 -23.64
CA PHE A 431 -9.88 7.09 -22.67
C PHE A 431 -8.80 7.91 -23.39
N PHE A 432 -8.03 7.27 -24.27
CA PHE A 432 -6.98 7.92 -25.05
C PHE A 432 -7.54 8.86 -26.12
N GLU A 433 -8.61 8.47 -26.81
CA GLU A 433 -9.27 9.31 -27.83
C GLU A 433 -9.90 10.57 -27.20
N TYR A 434 -10.60 10.42 -26.07
CA TYR A 434 -11.20 11.51 -25.32
C TYR A 434 -10.13 12.49 -24.82
N PHE A 435 -9.10 12.02 -24.12
CA PHE A 435 -8.05 12.90 -23.59
C PHE A 435 -7.04 13.39 -24.63
N GLY A 436 -6.92 12.73 -25.78
CA GLY A 436 -6.21 13.25 -26.95
C GLY A 436 -6.91 14.44 -27.60
N ASN A 437 -8.22 14.58 -27.42
CA ASN A 437 -9.04 15.65 -28.01
C ASN A 437 -9.58 16.66 -26.98
N PHE A 438 -9.36 16.43 -25.69
CA PHE A 438 -9.83 17.28 -24.60
C PHE A 438 -9.27 18.71 -24.66
N ALA A 439 -10.14 19.72 -24.50
CA ALA A 439 -9.80 21.13 -24.63
C ALA A 439 -9.12 21.71 -23.36
N PHE A 440 -7.96 21.16 -22.97
CA PHE A 440 -7.20 21.58 -21.76
C PHE A 440 -6.85 23.06 -21.69
N ASN A 441 -6.90 23.80 -22.81
CA ASN A 441 -6.72 25.25 -22.81
C ASN A 441 -7.90 25.99 -22.15
N LYS A 442 -9.14 25.51 -22.33
CA LYS A 442 -10.39 26.11 -21.83
C LYS A 442 -10.98 25.39 -20.62
N ASN A 443 -10.89 24.06 -20.60
CA ASN A 443 -11.72 23.20 -19.76
C ASN A 443 -10.92 22.52 -18.65
N SER A 444 -11.58 22.32 -17.51
CA SER A 444 -11.07 21.69 -16.29
C SER A 444 -11.85 20.43 -15.95
N ILE A 445 -11.21 19.55 -15.17
CA ILE A 445 -11.72 18.24 -14.79
C ILE A 445 -12.33 18.30 -13.39
N ASN A 446 -13.61 17.96 -13.28
CA ASN A 446 -14.35 17.98 -12.02
C ASN A 446 -15.11 16.66 -11.76
N ILE A 447 -14.53 15.80 -10.91
CA ILE A 447 -15.16 14.52 -10.52
C ILE A 447 -16.32 14.65 -9.53
N ARG A 448 -16.63 15.87 -9.07
CA ARG A 448 -17.79 16.13 -8.20
C ARG A 448 -19.08 16.19 -8.99
N GLN A 449 -19.04 16.84 -10.15
CA GLN A 449 -20.18 16.96 -11.07
C GLN A 449 -20.12 15.96 -12.24
N GLY A 450 -18.97 15.33 -12.51
CA GLY A 450 -18.80 14.45 -13.68
C GLY A 450 -18.89 15.21 -15.01
N ARG A 451 -18.55 16.51 -15.02
CA ARG A 451 -18.69 17.41 -16.17
C ARG A 451 -17.48 18.30 -16.34
N GLU A 452 -17.25 18.72 -17.58
CA GLU A 452 -16.28 19.77 -17.91
C GLU A 452 -16.75 21.13 -17.37
N GLN A 453 -15.80 21.95 -16.95
CA GLN A 453 -16.05 23.31 -16.46
C GLN A 453 -14.98 24.26 -16.99
N ASN A 454 -15.33 25.53 -17.23
CA ASN A 454 -14.35 26.58 -17.55
C ASN A 454 -13.25 26.62 -16.47
N LYS A 455 -11.99 26.73 -16.88
CA LYS A 455 -10.85 26.70 -15.94
C LYS A 455 -10.85 27.90 -14.98
N PRO A 456 -10.72 27.67 -13.66
CA PRO A 456 -10.54 28.74 -12.67
C PRO A 456 -9.20 29.49 -12.78
N ASP A 457 -8.18 28.90 -13.43
CA ASP A 457 -6.85 29.49 -13.55
C ASP A 457 -6.18 29.16 -14.91
N SER A 458 -5.07 29.84 -15.20
CA SER A 458 -4.27 29.68 -16.42
C SER A 458 -3.29 28.50 -16.38
N SER A 459 -3.42 27.55 -15.44
CA SER A 459 -2.54 26.38 -15.39
C SER A 459 -2.69 25.49 -16.65
N PRO A 460 -1.66 24.72 -17.06
CA PRO A 460 -1.77 23.80 -18.19
C PRO A 460 -2.88 22.77 -17.99
N LEU A 461 -2.81 22.00 -16.88
CA LEU A 461 -3.76 20.97 -16.52
C LEU A 461 -4.46 21.36 -15.22
N HIS A 462 -5.78 21.55 -15.28
CA HIS A 462 -6.60 21.88 -14.10
C HIS A 462 -7.52 20.71 -13.74
N ILE A 463 -7.24 20.07 -12.61
CA ILE A 463 -8.08 19.03 -12.00
C ILE A 463 -8.45 19.51 -10.60
N GLN A 464 -9.75 19.75 -10.34
CA GLN A 464 -10.21 20.21 -9.03
C GLN A 464 -10.09 19.07 -8.00
N ASN A 465 -9.53 19.37 -6.83
CA ASN A 465 -9.55 18.46 -5.68
C ASN A 465 -11.00 18.16 -5.26
N PRO A 466 -11.40 16.89 -5.08
CA PRO A 466 -12.78 16.54 -4.72
C PRO A 466 -13.29 17.18 -3.42
N PHE A 467 -12.39 17.53 -2.49
CA PHE A 467 -12.74 18.07 -1.18
C PHE A 467 -12.32 19.55 -1.04
N GLU A 468 -11.08 19.89 -1.35
CA GLU A 468 -10.56 21.27 -1.31
C GLU A 468 -10.86 22.01 -2.63
N THR A 469 -12.08 22.52 -2.84
CA THR A 469 -12.51 23.00 -4.18
C THR A 469 -11.72 24.16 -4.77
N SER A 470 -10.92 24.87 -3.97
CA SER A 470 -9.97 25.92 -4.42
C SER A 470 -8.62 25.36 -4.92
N LEU A 471 -8.35 24.07 -4.77
CA LEU A 471 -7.07 23.44 -5.09
C LEU A 471 -7.10 22.70 -6.44
N ASN A 472 -6.24 23.12 -7.36
CA ASN A 472 -5.85 22.33 -8.52
C ASN A 472 -4.79 21.27 -8.12
N ILE A 473 -5.12 19.98 -8.22
CA ILE A 473 -4.20 18.88 -7.84
C ILE A 473 -3.08 18.62 -8.85
N SER A 474 -3.15 19.24 -10.04
CA SER A 474 -2.16 19.14 -11.13
C SER A 474 -1.45 20.47 -11.39
N ARG A 475 -1.48 21.41 -10.43
CA ARG A 475 -0.83 22.73 -10.54
C ARG A 475 0.68 22.67 -10.78
N ASN A 476 1.33 21.51 -10.53
CA ASN A 476 2.73 21.27 -10.81
C ASN A 476 3.02 20.95 -12.30
N VAL A 477 2.02 20.58 -13.09
CA VAL A 477 2.20 20.05 -14.44
C VAL A 477 2.55 21.16 -15.44
N SER A 478 3.67 21.00 -16.16
CA SER A 478 4.07 21.95 -17.21
C SER A 478 3.30 21.74 -18.51
N GLN A 479 3.23 22.80 -19.33
CA GLN A 479 2.64 22.71 -20.68
C GLN A 479 3.35 21.67 -21.56
N SER A 480 4.66 21.49 -21.40
CA SER A 480 5.44 20.47 -22.11
C SER A 480 5.12 19.04 -21.70
N GLN A 481 4.82 18.79 -20.41
CA GLN A 481 4.40 17.46 -19.94
C GLN A 481 2.96 17.15 -20.33
N LEU A 482 2.08 18.15 -20.30
CA LEU A 482 0.70 18.02 -20.81
C LEU A 482 0.67 17.76 -22.32
N GLN A 483 1.45 18.51 -23.11
CA GLN A 483 1.50 18.29 -24.56
C GLN A 483 2.02 16.87 -24.88
N LYS A 484 3.09 16.42 -24.20
CA LYS A 484 3.58 15.05 -24.36
C LYS A 484 2.50 14.00 -24.02
N PHE A 485 1.69 14.23 -22.99
CA PHE A 485 0.55 13.36 -22.66
C PHE A 485 -0.51 13.35 -23.79
N VAL A 486 -0.86 14.51 -24.35
CA VAL A 486 -1.85 14.61 -25.45
C VAL A 486 -1.35 13.92 -26.72
N ASP A 487 -0.09 14.13 -27.10
CA ASP A 487 0.50 13.54 -28.30
C ASP A 487 0.56 12.01 -28.19
N LEU A 488 0.97 11.49 -27.02
CA LEU A 488 0.99 10.05 -26.75
C LEU A 488 -0.41 9.44 -26.64
N ALA A 489 -1.40 10.19 -26.13
CA ALA A 489 -2.78 9.71 -26.10
C ALA A 489 -3.31 9.52 -27.53
N ARG A 490 -3.04 10.47 -28.44
CA ARG A 490 -3.38 10.34 -29.87
C ARG A 490 -2.66 9.16 -30.53
N GLU A 491 -1.36 9.00 -30.28
CA GLU A 491 -0.56 7.85 -30.76
C GLU A 491 -1.15 6.51 -30.25
N SER A 492 -1.58 6.47 -28.98
CA SER A 492 -2.13 5.25 -28.35
C SER A 492 -3.54 4.90 -28.85
N ALA A 493 -4.41 5.90 -29.07
CA ALA A 493 -5.75 5.69 -29.65
C ALA A 493 -5.67 5.19 -31.10
N TRP A 494 -4.72 5.71 -31.88
CA TRP A 494 -4.46 5.28 -33.26
C TRP A 494 -3.94 3.84 -33.34
N LEU A 495 -2.98 3.46 -32.47
CA LEU A 495 -2.48 2.08 -32.37
C LEU A 495 -3.60 1.09 -32.02
N LEU A 496 -4.43 1.40 -31.01
CA LEU A 496 -5.56 0.56 -30.62
C LEU A 496 -6.69 0.49 -31.66
N GLN A 497 -6.69 1.38 -32.66
CA GLN A 497 -7.62 1.26 -33.79
C GLN A 497 -7.11 0.27 -34.84
N GLN A 498 -5.81 0.29 -35.18
CA GLN A 498 -5.26 -0.61 -36.19
C GLN A 498 -5.31 -2.08 -35.76
N ASP A 499 -5.02 -2.37 -34.49
CA ASP A 499 -5.11 -3.73 -33.94
C ASP A 499 -6.54 -4.33 -33.98
N GLY A 500 -7.58 -3.49 -34.17
CA GLY A 500 -8.98 -3.92 -34.28
C GLY A 500 -9.48 -4.18 -35.71
N GLU A 501 -8.79 -3.69 -36.75
CA GLU A 501 -9.28 -3.72 -38.14
C GLU A 501 -8.89 -5.00 -38.90
N GLY A 502 -9.12 -6.17 -38.26
CA GLY A 502 -9.11 -7.48 -38.93
C GLY A 502 -7.75 -7.97 -39.46
N GLY A 503 -6.64 -7.39 -38.99
CA GLY A 503 -5.29 -7.78 -39.41
C GLY A 503 -4.93 -9.24 -39.06
N PRO A 504 -3.91 -9.82 -39.73
CA PRO A 504 -3.43 -11.15 -39.39
C PRO A 504 -2.94 -11.20 -37.93
N ALA A 505 -3.32 -12.25 -37.20
CA ALA A 505 -2.96 -12.39 -35.79
C ALA A 505 -1.45 -12.21 -35.57
N PRO A 506 -1.03 -11.39 -34.59
CA PRO A 506 0.38 -11.01 -34.43
C PRO A 506 1.27 -12.24 -34.21
N ALA A 507 2.45 -12.22 -34.84
CA ALA A 507 3.39 -13.34 -34.78
C ALA A 507 3.69 -13.71 -33.32
N PRO A 508 3.81 -15.01 -32.98
CA PRO A 508 3.88 -15.44 -31.59
C PRO A 508 5.03 -14.76 -30.84
N ARG A 509 4.67 -14.04 -29.77
CA ARG A 509 5.50 -13.16 -28.90
C ARG A 509 5.71 -11.71 -29.37
N GLN A 510 5.20 -11.28 -30.53
CA GLN A 510 5.18 -9.86 -30.88
C GLN A 510 4.25 -9.08 -29.92
N PRO A 511 4.67 -7.94 -29.35
CA PRO A 511 3.79 -7.08 -28.54
C PRO A 511 2.69 -6.43 -29.38
N TRP A 512 1.46 -6.51 -28.88
CA TRP A 512 0.22 -6.01 -29.48
C TRP A 512 -0.71 -5.47 -28.39
N GLY A 513 -1.66 -4.60 -28.73
CA GLY A 513 -2.60 -4.00 -27.78
C GLY A 513 -1.90 -3.23 -26.66
N LEU A 514 -2.33 -3.44 -25.41
CA LEU A 514 -1.68 -2.89 -24.22
C LEU A 514 -0.19 -3.29 -24.14
N ALA A 515 0.19 -4.50 -24.59
CA ALA A 515 1.59 -4.91 -24.60
C ALA A 515 2.46 -4.03 -25.49
N ALA A 516 1.93 -3.57 -26.64
CA ALA A 516 2.59 -2.59 -27.50
C ALA A 516 2.64 -1.20 -26.85
N LEU A 517 1.53 -0.75 -26.25
CA LEU A 517 1.45 0.56 -25.58
C LEU A 517 2.39 0.74 -24.37
N LEU A 518 2.87 -0.37 -23.78
CA LEU A 518 3.84 -0.35 -22.68
C LEU A 518 5.31 -0.34 -23.13
N LEU A 519 5.58 -0.38 -24.44
CA LEU A 519 6.91 -0.13 -24.99
C LEU A 519 7.16 1.39 -25.14
N PRO A 520 8.39 1.90 -24.91
CA PRO A 520 8.73 3.28 -25.24
C PRO A 520 8.57 3.55 -26.74
N SER A 521 7.92 4.65 -27.12
CA SER A 521 7.71 5.00 -28.54
C SER A 521 9.05 5.06 -29.30
N VAL A 522 9.06 4.50 -30.53
CA VAL A 522 10.26 4.37 -31.38
C VAL A 522 10.93 5.72 -31.64
N ARG A 523 10.19 6.85 -31.55
CA ARG A 523 10.74 8.21 -31.67
C ARG A 523 11.83 8.50 -30.61
N ASP A 524 11.69 7.99 -29.39
CA ASP A 524 12.69 8.18 -28.33
C ASP A 524 13.91 7.24 -28.48
N SER A 525 13.83 6.15 -29.26
CA SER A 525 14.99 5.26 -29.50
C SER A 525 16.17 6.02 -30.15
N ARG A 526 15.88 6.97 -31.05
CA ARG A 526 16.87 7.86 -31.70
C ARG A 526 17.42 8.95 -30.77
N SER A 527 16.77 9.21 -29.64
CA SER A 527 17.25 10.10 -28.57
C SER A 527 18.11 9.33 -27.55
N LEU A 528 17.70 8.09 -27.26
CA LEU A 528 18.35 7.20 -26.30
C LEU A 528 19.71 6.66 -26.78
N SER A 529 19.91 6.47 -28.08
CA SER A 529 21.24 6.10 -28.63
C SER A 529 22.33 7.14 -28.35
N LYS A 530 21.97 8.41 -28.10
CA LYS A 530 22.88 9.47 -27.62
C LYS A 530 22.90 9.64 -26.08
N LYS A 531 22.17 8.80 -25.34
CA LYS A 531 22.09 8.83 -23.86
C LYS A 531 22.38 7.50 -23.17
N GLN A 532 22.71 6.45 -23.92
CA GLN A 532 22.89 5.06 -23.44
C GLN A 532 24.12 4.81 -22.54
N ASN A 533 24.62 5.84 -21.86
CA ASN A 533 25.84 5.79 -21.04
C ASN A 533 25.69 6.47 -19.65
N ARG A 534 24.47 6.51 -19.10
CA ARG A 534 24.20 6.96 -17.73
C ARG A 534 23.34 5.96 -16.95
N ARG A 535 24.01 5.02 -16.28
CA ARG A 535 23.44 4.09 -15.29
C ARG A 535 22.64 4.83 -14.19
N PRO A 536 21.55 4.24 -13.64
CA PRO A 536 20.77 4.83 -12.56
C PRO A 536 21.59 5.11 -11.29
N ALA A 537 21.12 6.05 -10.47
CA ALA A 537 21.85 6.53 -9.29
C ALA A 537 22.13 5.43 -8.25
N SER A 538 21.23 4.45 -8.08
CA SER A 538 21.40 3.31 -7.19
C SER A 538 22.59 2.41 -7.58
N GLU A 539 22.80 2.17 -8.87
CA GLU A 539 23.96 1.41 -9.38
C GLU A 539 25.26 2.19 -9.21
N ARG A 540 25.24 3.52 -9.37
CA ARG A 540 26.41 4.39 -9.14
C ARG A 540 26.84 4.39 -7.68
N VAL A 541 25.89 4.40 -6.75
CA VAL A 541 26.17 4.30 -5.30
C VAL A 541 26.73 2.91 -4.97
N LYS A 542 26.19 1.83 -5.55
CA LYS A 542 26.79 0.49 -5.41
C LYS A 542 28.23 0.44 -5.92
N SER A 543 28.49 0.87 -7.16
CA SER A 543 29.84 0.77 -7.73
C SER A 543 30.86 1.68 -7.02
N LEU A 544 30.45 2.80 -6.42
CA LEU A 544 31.31 3.56 -5.51
C LEU A 544 31.64 2.77 -4.24
N LEU A 545 30.63 2.19 -3.58
CA LEU A 545 30.81 1.42 -2.34
C LEU A 545 31.60 0.11 -2.55
N GLU A 546 31.52 -0.47 -3.74
CA GLU A 546 32.33 -1.63 -4.17
C GLU A 546 33.77 -1.18 -4.47
N SER A 547 33.97 -0.12 -5.25
CA SER A 547 35.31 0.43 -5.55
C SER A 547 36.07 0.95 -4.31
N ILE A 548 35.36 1.46 -3.30
CA ILE A 548 35.94 1.87 -1.99
C ILE A 548 36.32 0.64 -1.13
N LYS A 549 35.72 -0.53 -1.36
CA LYS A 549 36.10 -1.78 -0.66
C LYS A 549 37.32 -2.47 -1.26
N GLU A 550 37.58 -2.29 -2.54
CA GLU A 550 38.72 -2.94 -3.23
C GLU A 550 40.04 -2.18 -3.00
N HIS A 551 40.01 -0.87 -2.78
CA HIS A 551 41.18 -0.08 -2.38
C HIS A 551 41.31 0.05 -0.87
N ASN A 552 41.75 -1.03 -0.20
CA ASN A 552 42.18 -0.97 1.19
C ASN A 552 43.34 -1.94 1.50
N PRO A 553 44.57 -1.65 1.03
CA PRO A 553 45.75 -2.38 1.46
C PRO A 553 46.17 -1.91 2.86
N ASP A 554 46.06 -2.78 3.86
CA ASP A 554 47.15 -3.04 4.81
C ASP A 554 46.79 -4.17 5.79
N SER A 555 47.73 -5.11 5.95
CA SER A 555 47.69 -6.18 6.94
C SER A 555 49.01 -6.19 7.72
N PRO A 556 49.01 -5.85 9.03
CA PRO A 556 50.27 -5.70 9.77
C PRO A 556 50.85 -7.05 10.21
N THR A 557 51.89 -7.51 9.53
CA THR A 557 52.86 -8.47 10.10
C THR A 557 53.91 -7.72 10.91
N ALA A 558 54.12 -8.11 12.16
CA ALA A 558 55.01 -7.39 13.08
C ALA A 558 56.48 -7.79 12.95
N THR A 559 57.39 -6.81 13.05
CA THR A 559 58.73 -6.98 13.65
C THR A 559 59.28 -5.67 14.23
N ASP A 560 60.16 -5.82 15.21
CA ASP A 560 60.83 -4.82 16.06
C ASP A 560 61.85 -3.92 15.31
N GLY A 561 62.24 -2.75 15.88
CA GLY A 561 63.35 -1.94 15.33
C GLY A 561 63.47 -0.44 15.67
N LYS A 562 63.78 -0.08 16.93
CA LYS A 562 64.54 1.13 17.41
C LYS A 562 64.58 2.47 16.61
N ARG A 563 64.31 3.58 17.34
CA ARG A 563 64.96 4.94 17.31
C ARG A 563 65.24 5.62 15.94
N THR A 564 64.85 6.87 15.71
CA THR A 564 65.41 8.07 16.39
C THR A 564 64.44 9.28 16.45
N MET A 565 64.85 10.36 17.12
CA MET A 565 64.13 11.65 17.17
C MET A 565 64.65 12.68 16.16
N SER A 566 63.78 13.60 15.74
CA SER A 566 64.11 15.03 15.58
C SER A 566 62.84 15.89 15.75
N THR A 567 63.00 17.20 15.91
CA THR A 567 61.96 18.18 16.29
C THR A 567 61.74 19.29 15.24
N HIS A 568 60.69 20.08 15.46
CA HIS A 568 60.32 21.34 14.80
C HIS A 568 59.65 21.24 13.41
N ALA A 569 58.69 22.10 13.06
CA ALA A 569 58.07 23.21 13.81
C ALA A 569 56.55 23.20 13.66
#